data_AF-A0A2W6SA34-F1
#
_entry.id   AF-A0A2W6SA34-F1
#
_cell.length_a   1.000
_cell.length_b   1.000
_cell.length_c   1.000
_cell.angle_alpha   90.00
_cell.angle_beta   90.00
_cell.angle_gamma   90.00
#
_symmetry.space_group_name_H-M   'P 1'
#
loop_
_entity.id
_entity.type
_entity.pdbx_description
1 polymer ?
#
loop_
_entity_poly.entity_id
_entity_poly.type
_entity_poly.pdbx_seq_one_letter_code
_entity_poly.pdbx_strand_id
1 'polypeptide(L)'
;KEMKLESQSEFISFSLNICKEIKRLEPTFKVQYLRGELSPEQIKSEGLDGIDYHYSVFQKNPAWIAEAKSLGLITNAWTVNDVTVYDELKKQGIGFITTNIPDQLKGK
;
A
#
# COMPACT_ATOMS: atom_id res chain seq x y z
N LYS A 1 -11.38 10.54 -17.38
CA LYS A 1 -10.82 11.26 -18.55
C LYS A 1 -11.26 12.71 -18.63
N GLU A 2 -12.51 13.05 -18.38
CA GLU A 2 -12.95 14.47 -18.42
C GLU A 2 -12.19 15.39 -17.45
N MET A 3 -11.95 14.92 -16.21
CA MET A 3 -11.23 15.70 -15.19
C MET A 3 -9.71 15.69 -15.35
N LYS A 4 -9.14 14.85 -16.22
CA LYS A 4 -7.69 14.72 -16.47
C LYS A 4 -6.83 14.49 -15.21
N LEU A 5 -7.32 13.68 -14.26
CA LEU A 5 -6.67 13.39 -12.97
C LEU A 5 -5.99 12.02 -12.92
N GLU A 6 -5.91 11.31 -14.03
CA GLU A 6 -5.39 9.93 -14.11
C GLU A 6 -3.97 9.80 -13.53
N SER A 7 -3.09 10.78 -13.78
CA SER A 7 -1.71 10.79 -13.27
C SER A 7 -1.60 11.15 -11.78
N GLN A 8 -2.69 11.60 -11.16
CA GLN A 8 -2.77 12.02 -9.76
C GLN A 8 -3.68 11.11 -8.92
N SER A 9 -4.21 10.04 -9.51
CA SER A 9 -5.14 9.13 -8.86
C SER A 9 -4.51 7.76 -8.64
N GLU A 10 -4.60 7.26 -7.41
CA GLU A 10 -4.31 5.87 -7.07
C GLU A 10 -5.55 5.25 -6.44
N PHE A 11 -5.76 3.96 -6.66
CA PHE A 11 -6.94 3.25 -6.17
C PHE A 11 -6.56 2.21 -5.13
N ILE A 12 -7.35 2.13 -4.07
CA ILE A 12 -7.18 1.15 -3.00
C ILE A 12 -8.53 0.49 -2.69
N SER A 13 -8.54 -0.81 -2.41
CA SER A 13 -9.78 -1.53 -2.08
C SER A 13 -9.54 -2.77 -1.24
N PHE A 14 -10.51 -3.09 -0.37
CA PHE A 14 -10.57 -4.36 0.37
C PHE A 14 -11.08 -5.52 -0.49
N SER A 15 -11.66 -5.23 -1.65
CA SER A 15 -12.18 -6.25 -2.57
C SER A 15 -11.16 -6.53 -3.67
N LEU A 16 -10.60 -7.74 -3.67
CA LEU A 16 -9.68 -8.17 -4.73
C LEU A 16 -10.37 -8.12 -6.10
N ASN A 17 -11.66 -8.45 -6.17
CA ASN A 17 -12.45 -8.36 -7.40
C ASN A 17 -12.49 -6.93 -7.97
N ILE A 18 -12.63 -5.92 -7.10
CA ILE A 18 -12.60 -4.52 -7.54
C ILE A 18 -11.19 -4.12 -7.98
N CYS A 19 -10.15 -4.54 -7.27
CA CYS A 19 -8.77 -4.26 -7.68
C CYS A 19 -8.49 -4.80 -9.09
N LYS A 20 -8.88 -6.06 -9.33
CA LYS A 20 -8.71 -6.73 -10.63
C LYS A 20 -9.56 -6.08 -11.72
N GLU A 21 -10.79 -5.68 -11.42
CA GLU A 21 -11.65 -5.01 -12.39
C GLU A 21 -11.09 -3.65 -12.82
N ILE A 22 -10.52 -2.87 -11.89
CA ILE A 22 -9.85 -1.61 -12.22
C ILE A 22 -8.65 -1.87 -13.14
N LYS A 23 -7.78 -2.84 -12.80
CA LYS A 23 -6.63 -3.20 -13.66
C LYS A 23 -7.06 -3.73 -15.03
N ARG A 24 -8.20 -4.43 -15.12
CA ARG A 24 -8.75 -4.92 -16.40
C ARG A 24 -9.23 -3.76 -17.27
N LEU A 25 -9.89 -2.76 -16.68
CA LEU A 25 -10.42 -1.60 -17.40
C LEU A 25 -9.33 -0.62 -17.81
N GLU A 26 -8.39 -0.32 -16.92
CA GLU A 26 -7.30 0.64 -17.14
C GLU A 26 -5.99 0.09 -16.51
N PRO A 27 -5.19 -0.71 -17.24
CA PRO A 27 -3.99 -1.37 -16.71
C PRO A 27 -2.90 -0.42 -16.21
N THR A 28 -2.95 0.86 -16.62
CA THR A 28 -1.96 1.88 -16.26
C THR A 28 -2.23 2.52 -14.90
N PHE A 29 -3.43 2.36 -14.33
CA PHE A 29 -3.72 2.85 -12.98
C PHE A 29 -2.96 2.05 -11.94
N LYS A 30 -2.49 2.76 -10.90
CA LYS A 30 -1.90 2.15 -9.72
C LYS A 30 -3.01 1.68 -8.79
N VAL A 31 -2.99 0.40 -8.45
CA VAL A 31 -3.99 -0.23 -7.59
C VAL A 31 -3.29 -0.99 -6.47
N GLN A 32 -3.64 -0.68 -5.21
CA GLN A 32 -3.08 -1.32 -4.02
C GLN A 32 -4.17 -2.07 -3.23
N TYR A 33 -3.86 -3.25 -2.70
CA TYR A 33 -4.82 -4.07 -1.96
C TYR A 33 -4.83 -3.76 -0.47
N LEU A 34 -6.01 -3.73 0.16
CA LEU A 34 -6.16 -3.30 1.56
C LEU A 34 -6.17 -4.42 2.61
N ARG A 35 -6.60 -5.63 2.25
CA ARG A 35 -7.13 -6.59 3.23
C ARG A 35 -6.06 -7.33 4.04
N GLY A 36 -4.87 -7.55 3.49
CA GLY A 36 -3.71 -8.00 4.26
C GLY A 36 -3.44 -9.50 4.31
N GLU A 37 -4.23 -10.34 3.62
CA GLU A 37 -4.06 -11.79 3.62
C GLU A 37 -3.14 -12.34 2.51
N LEU A 38 -2.81 -11.52 1.50
CA LEU A 38 -1.96 -11.94 0.38
C LEU A 38 -0.52 -11.46 0.57
N SER A 39 0.44 -12.35 0.32
CA SER A 39 1.87 -12.01 0.33
C SER A 39 2.24 -11.05 -0.81
N PRO A 40 3.40 -10.39 -0.74
CA PRO A 40 3.92 -9.59 -1.85
C PRO A 40 3.97 -10.33 -3.20
N GLU A 41 4.40 -11.59 -3.21
CA GLU A 41 4.44 -12.41 -4.43
C GLU A 41 3.04 -12.68 -4.99
N GLN A 42 2.06 -12.95 -4.11
CA GLN A 42 0.68 -13.16 -4.52
C GLN A 42 0.09 -11.87 -5.11
N ILE A 43 0.36 -10.72 -4.49
CA ILE A 43 -0.08 -9.40 -4.99
C ILE A 43 0.52 -9.10 -6.36
N LYS A 44 1.83 -9.38 -6.54
CA LYS A 44 2.49 -9.24 -7.84
C LYS A 44 1.87 -10.16 -8.89
N SER A 45 1.54 -11.40 -8.52
CA SER A 45 0.93 -12.39 -9.41
C SER A 45 -0.49 -12.03 -9.83
N GLU A 46 -1.24 -11.32 -8.98
CA GLU A 46 -2.56 -10.75 -9.31
C GLU A 46 -2.47 -9.51 -10.21
N GLY A 47 -1.26 -9.03 -10.55
CA GLY A 47 -1.05 -7.89 -11.43
C GLY A 47 -1.35 -6.54 -10.77
N LEU A 48 -1.34 -6.47 -9.44
CA LEU A 48 -1.53 -5.24 -8.67
C LEU A 48 -0.20 -4.51 -8.46
N ASP A 49 -0.29 -3.24 -8.09
CA ASP A 49 0.87 -2.34 -8.02
C ASP A 49 1.38 -2.15 -6.58
N GLY A 50 0.64 -2.60 -5.56
CA GLY A 50 1.06 -2.41 -4.18
C GLY A 50 0.23 -3.11 -3.12
N ILE A 51 0.76 -3.04 -1.90
CA ILE A 51 0.12 -3.45 -0.66
C ILE A 51 -0.12 -2.22 0.22
N ASP A 52 -1.35 -2.06 0.67
CA ASP A 52 -1.75 -1.01 1.60
C ASP A 52 -2.39 -1.69 2.81
N TYR A 53 -1.60 -2.23 3.72
CA TYR A 53 -2.11 -3.13 4.76
C TYR A 53 -2.18 -2.46 6.12
N HIS A 54 -3.02 -3.02 7.00
CA HIS A 54 -2.98 -2.60 8.39
C HIS A 54 -1.58 -2.89 8.97
N TYR A 55 -0.99 -1.94 9.70
CA TYR A 55 0.42 -2.04 10.13
C TYR A 55 0.75 -3.34 10.89
N SER A 56 -0.22 -3.91 11.61
CA SER A 56 -0.03 -5.19 12.33
C SER A 56 0.25 -6.39 11.42
N VAL A 57 -0.09 -6.31 10.13
CA VAL A 57 0.27 -7.33 9.13
C VAL A 57 1.79 -7.33 8.90
N PHE A 58 2.41 -6.16 8.81
CA PHE A 58 3.87 -6.05 8.69
C PHE A 58 4.60 -6.45 9.96
N GLN A 59 4.03 -6.16 11.14
CA GLN A 59 4.58 -6.64 12.41
C GLN A 59 4.57 -8.17 12.51
N LYS A 60 3.53 -8.83 11.96
CA LYS A 60 3.45 -10.29 11.87
C LYS A 60 4.36 -10.88 10.78
N ASN A 61 4.63 -10.11 9.74
CA ASN A 61 5.40 -10.52 8.57
C ASN A 61 6.52 -9.49 8.26
N PRO A 62 7.57 -9.41 9.09
CA PRO A 62 8.56 -8.33 9.03
C PRO A 62 9.38 -8.29 7.72
N ALA A 63 9.38 -9.38 6.94
CA ALA A 63 10.06 -9.43 5.64
C ALA A 63 9.24 -8.79 4.49
N TRP A 64 7.91 -8.64 4.65
CA TRP A 64 7.02 -8.30 3.54
C TRP A 64 7.27 -6.91 2.95
N ILE A 65 7.75 -5.94 3.73
CA ILE A 65 8.11 -4.62 3.18
C ILE A 65 9.31 -4.75 2.24
N ALA A 66 10.33 -5.52 2.63
CA ALA A 66 11.52 -5.73 1.81
C ALA A 66 11.21 -6.56 0.55
N GLU A 67 10.42 -7.62 0.70
CA GLU A 67 9.93 -8.46 -0.40
C GLU A 67 9.08 -7.66 -1.40
N ALA A 68 8.12 -6.87 -0.93
CA ALA A 68 7.32 -6.01 -1.80
C ALA A 68 8.19 -5.03 -2.60
N LYS A 69 9.19 -4.42 -1.96
CA LYS A 69 10.11 -3.51 -2.65
C LYS A 69 10.97 -4.22 -3.69
N SER A 70 11.45 -5.44 -3.41
CA SER A 70 12.24 -6.21 -4.39
C SER A 70 11.40 -6.60 -5.62
N LEU A 71 10.09 -6.77 -5.45
CA LEU A 71 9.11 -7.01 -6.52
C LEU A 71 8.64 -5.72 -7.24
N GLY A 72 9.13 -4.56 -6.81
CA GLY A 72 8.75 -3.24 -7.34
C GLY A 72 7.32 -2.83 -6.98
N LEU A 73 6.78 -3.35 -5.88
CA LEU A 73 5.46 -3.00 -5.36
C LEU A 73 5.53 -1.75 -4.47
N ILE A 74 4.47 -0.95 -4.52
CA ILE A 74 4.23 0.13 -3.58
C ILE A 74 3.94 -0.48 -2.20
N THR A 75 4.51 0.12 -1.16
CA THR A 75 4.27 -0.28 0.23
C THR A 75 3.64 0.86 1.01
N ASN A 76 2.43 0.65 1.51
CA ASN A 76 1.65 1.58 2.32
C ASN A 76 1.14 0.88 3.58
N ALA A 77 0.93 1.64 4.65
CA ALA A 77 0.38 1.12 5.90
C ALA A 77 -0.67 2.05 6.50
N TRP A 78 -1.76 1.47 7.01
CA TRP A 78 -2.88 2.21 7.63
C TRP A 78 -3.32 1.62 8.98
N THR A 79 -4.07 2.32 9.84
CA THR A 79 -3.97 3.77 10.02
C THR A 79 -2.97 3.99 11.17
N VAL A 80 -1.80 4.56 10.86
CA VAL A 80 -0.69 4.65 11.80
C VAL A 80 -0.76 5.98 12.55
N ASN A 81 -1.23 5.93 13.79
CA ASN A 81 -1.33 7.10 14.68
C ASN A 81 -0.34 7.04 15.86
N ASP A 82 0.30 5.90 16.08
CA ASP A 82 1.34 5.74 17.10
C ASP A 82 2.71 6.09 16.48
N VAL A 83 3.42 7.03 17.11
CA VAL A 83 4.75 7.49 16.65
C VAL A 83 5.77 6.35 16.69
N THR A 84 5.67 5.44 17.66
CA THR A 84 6.56 4.27 17.77
C THR A 84 6.37 3.33 16.59
N VAL A 85 5.12 3.08 16.21
CA VAL A 85 4.79 2.23 15.04
C VAL A 85 5.23 2.93 13.75
N TYR A 86 5.06 4.25 13.65
CA TYR A 86 5.59 5.03 12.53
C TYR A 86 7.11 4.87 12.40
N ASP A 87 7.86 5.05 13.48
CA ASP A 87 9.32 4.92 13.50
C ASP A 87 9.76 3.50 13.15
N GLU A 88 9.02 2.47 13.61
CA GLU A 88 9.24 1.07 13.26
C GLU A 88 9.11 0.83 11.74
N LEU A 89 7.99 1.23 11.14
CA LEU A 89 7.73 1.06 9.71
C LEU A 89 8.70 1.90 8.85
N LYS A 90 9.03 3.11 9.31
CA LYS A 90 10.03 3.97 8.67
C LYS A 90 11.41 3.30 8.65
N LYS A 91 11.82 2.69 9.76
CA LYS A 91 13.09 1.93 9.85
C LYS A 91 13.08 0.70 8.92
N GLN A 92 11.92 0.05 8.75
CA GLN A 92 11.75 -1.03 7.76
C GLN A 92 11.72 -0.51 6.31
N GLY A 93 11.63 0.80 6.10
CA GLY A 93 11.67 1.44 4.80
C GLY A 93 10.36 1.36 4.03
N ILE A 94 9.22 1.41 4.73
CA ILE A 94 7.88 1.59 4.14
C ILE A 94 7.85 2.82 3.22
N GLY A 95 7.11 2.76 2.11
CA GLY A 95 7.01 3.86 1.16
C GLY A 95 6.04 4.96 1.60
N PHE A 96 4.87 4.57 2.11
CA PHE A 96 3.77 5.47 2.45
C PHE A 96 3.15 5.11 3.80
N ILE A 97 2.52 6.11 4.42
CA ILE A 97 1.78 5.98 5.67
C ILE A 97 0.45 6.71 5.52
N THR A 98 -0.64 6.02 5.82
CA THR A 98 -1.98 6.59 6.03
C THR A 98 -2.17 6.85 7.52
N THR A 99 -2.45 8.11 7.89
CA THR A 99 -2.52 8.57 9.30
C THR A 99 -3.61 9.62 9.51
N ASN A 100 -4.12 9.71 10.74
CA ASN A 100 -5.03 10.77 11.17
C ASN A 100 -4.30 11.97 11.81
N ILE A 101 -2.99 11.86 12.05
CA ILE A 101 -2.15 12.92 12.65
C ILE A 101 -1.01 13.36 11.72
N PRO A 102 -1.30 13.68 10.44
CA PRO A 102 -0.26 13.99 9.46
C PRO A 102 0.58 15.21 9.86
N ASP A 103 0.01 16.17 10.57
CA ASP A 103 0.68 17.35 11.11
C ASP A 103 1.77 16.99 12.15
N GLN A 104 1.59 15.91 12.91
CA GLN A 104 2.53 15.46 13.93
C GLN A 104 3.66 14.58 13.35
N LEU A 105 3.39 13.86 12.25
CA LEU A 105 4.37 13.00 11.59
C LEU A 105 5.18 13.73 10.51
N LYS A 106 4.71 14.88 10.03
CA LYS A 106 5.41 15.68 9.02
C LYS A 106 6.79 16.13 9.53
N GLY A 107 7.85 15.72 8.83
CA GLY A 107 9.23 16.10 9.14
C GLY A 107 9.92 15.23 10.17
N LYS A 108 9.25 14.20 10.71
CA LYS A 108 9.89 13.11 11.42
C LYS A 108 10.59 12.17 10.46
#